data_AF-A0A671F9E5-F1
#
_entry.id   AF-A0A671F9E5-F1
#
_cell.length_a   1.000
_cell.length_b   1.000
_cell.length_c   1.000
_cell.angle_alpha   90.00
_cell.angle_beta   90.00
_cell.angle_gamma   90.00
#
_symmetry.space_group_name_H-M   'P 1'
#
loop_
_entity.id
_entity.type
_entity.pdbx_description
1 polymer ?
#
loop_
_entity_poly.entity_id
_entity_poly.type
_entity_poly.pdbx_seq_one_letter_code
_entity_poly.pdbx_strand_id
1 'polypeptide(L)' 'MAGVLKKTTGLVGVAVLVKTEPDVKKLEDQLRGGQIDEVILQAENELCLARKSIHWKPWEPFVEEPPVNQWKWPI' A
#
# COMPACT_ATOMS: atom_id res chain seq x y z
N MET A 1 -8.17 0.26 -11.93
CA MET A 1 -6.76 0.61 -11.70
C MET A 1 -6.54 1.85 -10.82
N ALA A 2 -7.29 2.94 -11.01
CA ALA A 2 -7.00 4.23 -10.35
C ALA A 2 -6.99 4.19 -8.80
N GLY A 3 -7.85 3.38 -8.16
CA GLY A 3 -7.91 3.30 -6.69
C GLY A 3 -6.70 2.61 -6.04
N VAL A 4 -6.17 1.56 -6.66
CA VAL A 4 -4.96 0.85 -6.17
C VAL A 4 -3.72 1.69 -6.45
N LEU A 5 -3.62 2.26 -7.66
CA LEU A 5 -2.49 3.11 -8.04
C LEU A 5 -2.39 4.39 -7.19
N LYS A 6 -3.52 5.03 -6.85
CA LYS A 6 -3.52 6.20 -5.95
C LYS A 6 -2.98 5.88 -4.56
N LYS A 7 -3.22 4.67 -4.05
CA LYS A 7 -2.75 4.22 -2.73
C LYS A 7 -1.26 3.89 -2.76
N THR A 8 -0.78 3.20 -3.81
CA THR A 8 0.65 2.89 -3.97
C THR A 8 1.51 4.11 -4.30
N THR A 9 0.94 5.17 -4.91
CA THR A 9 1.68 6.44 -5.09
C THR A 9 2.00 7.18 -3.80
N GLY A 10 1.36 6.85 -2.68
CA GLY A 10 1.71 7.40 -1.37
C GLY A 10 3.17 7.16 -0.98
N LEU A 11 3.74 6.00 -1.38
CA LEU A 11 5.15 5.69 -1.11
C LEU A 11 6.15 6.32 -2.06
N VAL A 12 5.71 6.85 -3.21
CA VAL A 12 6.57 7.69 -4.05
C VAL A 12 6.97 8.96 -3.28
N GLY A 13 6.10 9.48 -2.41
CA GLY A 13 6.42 10.58 -1.49
C GLY A 13 7.54 10.24 -0.51
N VAL A 14 7.59 9.00 -0.02
CA VAL A 14 8.66 8.49 0.86
C VAL A 14 10.00 8.47 0.12
N ALA A 15 10.02 8.01 -1.13
CA ALA A 15 11.23 7.98 -1.95
C ALA A 15 11.79 9.39 -2.27
N VAL A 16 10.94 10.41 -2.29
CA VAL A 16 11.38 11.82 -2.44
C VAL A 16 12.06 12.31 -1.16
N LEU A 17 11.51 11.97 0.00
CA LEU A 17 12.03 12.39 1.30
C LEU A 17 13.44 11.81 1.58
N VAL A 18 13.66 10.54 1.23
CA VAL A 18 14.96 9.85 1.35
C VAL A 18 16.05 10.54 0.52
N LYS A 19 15.69 11.17 -0.60
CA LYS A 19 16.66 11.89 -1.46
C LYS A 19 17.02 13.27 -0.94
N THR A 20 16.15 13.88 -0.14
CA THR A 20 16.31 15.25 0.36
C THR A 20 17.04 15.31 1.70
N GLU A 21 16.86 14.31 2.57
CA GLU A 21 17.45 14.30 3.92
C GLU A 21 18.46 13.15 4.07
N PRO A 22 19.76 13.45 4.27
CA PRO A 22 20.80 12.42 4.45
C PRO A 22 20.86 11.86 5.89
N ASP A 23 20.17 12.48 6.85
CA ASP A 23 20.19 12.09 8.25
C ASP A 23 19.04 11.11 8.57
N VAL A 24 19.41 9.88 8.94
CA VAL A 24 18.48 8.76 9.17
C VAL A 24 17.48 9.08 10.28
N LYS A 25 17.92 9.72 11.37
CA LYS A 25 17.03 9.99 12.52
C LYS A 25 15.93 10.99 12.18
N LYS A 26 16.28 12.05 11.45
CA LYS A 26 15.31 13.07 11.02
C LYS A 26 14.32 12.50 10.01
N LEU A 27 14.80 11.59 9.15
CA LEU A 27 13.96 10.90 8.19
C LEU A 27 12.91 10.02 8.91
N GLU A 28 13.32 9.27 9.93
CA GLU A 28 12.42 8.44 10.75
C GLU A 28 11.35 9.31 11.46
N ASP A 29 11.77 10.42 12.07
CA ASP A 29 10.87 11.37 12.73
C ASP A 29 9.83 11.97 11.76
N GLN A 30 10.24 12.27 10.53
CA GLN A 30 9.34 12.82 9.50
C GLN A 30 8.39 11.76 8.93
N LEU A 31 8.86 10.53 8.75
CA LEU A 31 8.05 9.46 8.13
C LEU A 31 6.98 8.91 9.08
N ARG A 32 7.18 9.04 10.40
CA ARG A 32 6.30 8.47 11.43
C ARG A 32 5.96 6.99 11.19
N GLY A 33 6.90 6.27 10.58
CA GLY A 33 6.70 4.93 10.01
C GLY A 33 7.47 3.83 10.73
N GLY A 34 7.93 4.09 11.96
CA GLY A 34 8.83 3.18 12.68
C GLY A 34 10.29 3.40 12.31
N GLN A 35 11.09 2.33 12.39
CA GLN A 35 12.50 2.34 12.01
C GLN A 35 12.66 2.23 10.50
N ILE A 36 13.80 2.70 9.97
CA ILE A 36 14.09 2.68 8.53
C ILE A 36 14.04 1.25 7.93
N ASP A 37 14.38 0.23 8.71
CA ASP A 37 14.33 -1.18 8.27
C ASP A 37 12.90 -1.64 7.97
N GLU A 38 11.92 -1.22 8.79
CA GLU A 38 10.51 -1.53 8.56
C GLU A 38 10.00 -0.84 7.29
N VAL A 39 10.47 0.37 7.02
CA VAL A 39 10.12 1.14 5.82
C VAL A 39 10.67 0.48 4.56
N ILE A 40 11.91 -0.03 4.60
CA ILE A 40 12.50 -0.78 3.48
C ILE A 40 11.70 -2.06 3.22
N LEU A 41 11.40 -2.83 4.27
CA LEU A 41 10.62 -4.05 4.15
C LEU A 41 9.21 -3.78 3.60
N GLN A 42 8.57 -2.69 4.05
CA GLN A 42 7.28 -2.25 3.52
C GLN A 42 7.37 -1.91 2.03
N ALA A 43 8.41 -1.21 1.59
CA ALA A 43 8.62 -0.87 0.19
C ALA A 43 8.79 -2.13 -0.69
N GLU A 44 9.51 -3.14 -0.21
CA GLU A 44 9.64 -4.44 -0.92
C GLU A 44 8.31 -5.19 -1.02
N ASN A 45 7.57 -5.26 0.09
CA ASN A 45 6.25 -5.89 0.15
C ASN A 45 5.27 -5.22 -0.81
N GLU A 46 5.28 -3.90 -0.88
CA GLU A 46 4.44 -3.13 -1.78
C GLU A 46 4.82 -3.30 -3.25
N LEU A 47 6.12 -3.36 -3.56
CA LEU A 47 6.58 -3.67 -4.92
C LEU A 47 6.09 -5.06 -5.34
N CYS A 48 6.21 -6.04 -4.45
CA CYS A 48 5.68 -7.39 -4.66
C CYS A 48 4.16 -7.38 -4.87
N LEU A 49 3.43 -6.64 -4.03
CA LEU A 49 1.98 -6.46 -4.14
C LEU A 49 1.59 -5.80 -5.47
N ALA A 50 2.31 -4.76 -5.90
CA ALA A 50 2.05 -4.07 -7.16
C ALA A 50 2.17 -5.04 -8.35
N ARG A 51 3.23 -5.86 -8.38
CA ARG A 51 3.41 -6.90 -9.41
C ARG A 51 2.27 -7.93 -9.40
N LYS A 52 1.88 -8.41 -8.21
CA LYS A 52 0.75 -9.35 -8.07
C LYS A 52 -0.59 -8.71 -8.44
N SER A 53 -0.79 -7.43 -8.13
CA SER A 53 -2.02 -6.70 -8.43
C SER A 53 -2.28 -6.57 -9.93
N ILE A 54 -1.21 -6.51 -10.75
CA ILE A 54 -1.33 -6.52 -12.21
C ILE A 54 -1.93 -7.83 -12.70
N HIS A 55 -1.51 -8.95 -12.09
CA HIS A 55 -2.02 -10.27 -12.43
C HIS A 55 -3.44 -10.49 -11.90
N TRP A 56 -3.73 -10.09 -10.66
CA TRP A 56 -5.02 -10.32 -10.01
C TRP A 56 -6.13 -9.38 -10.48
N LYS A 57 -5.79 -8.24 -11.09
CA LYS A 57 -6.73 -7.22 -11.58
C LYS A 57 -7.89 -6.92 -10.62
N PRO A 58 -7.61 -6.58 -9.35
CA PRO A 58 -8.63 -6.39 -8.31
C PRO A 58 -9.58 -5.20 -8.54
N TRP A 59 -9.40 -4.47 -9.64
CA TRP A 59 -10.27 -3.38 -10.07
C TRP A 59 -11.38 -3.84 -11.02
N GLU A 60 -11.40 -5.11 -11.41
CA GLU A 60 -12.52 -5.68 -12.15
C GLU A 60 -13.73 -5.83 -11.20
N PRO A 61 -14.96 -5.74 -11.73
CA PRO A 61 -16.17 -5.98 -10.94
C PRO A 61 -16.14 -7.36 -10.27
N PHE A 62 -16.90 -7.51 -9.19
CA PHE A 62 -17.05 -8.81 -8.52
C PHE A 62 -17.47 -9.89 -9.52
N VAL A 63 -16.83 -11.04 -9.43
CA VAL A 63 -17.10 -12.19 -10.30
C VAL A 63 -18.50 -12.75 -10.04
N GLU A 64 -18.96 -12.69 -8.78
CA GLU A 64 -20.31 -13.10 -8.38
C GLU A 64 -20.86 -12.13 -7.31
N GLU A 65 -22.15 -11.83 -7.39
CA GLU A 65 -22.85 -11.08 -6.34
C GLU A 65 -23.06 -11.99 -5.11
N PRO A 66 -22.88 -11.48 -3.88
CA PRO A 66 -23.06 -12.28 -2.68
C PRO A 66 -24.53 -12.74 -2.55
N PRO A 67 -24.80 -13.98 -2.10
CA PRO A 67 -26.16 -14.44 -1.84
C PRO A 67 -26.88 -13.57 -0.81
N VAL A 68 -28.21 -13.46 -0.97
CA VAL A 68 -29.08 -12.69 -0.08
C VAL A 68 -28.95 -13.24 1.35
N ASN A 69 -28.54 -12.39 2.30
CA ASN A 69 -28.22 -12.67 3.72
C ASN A 69 -26.79 -13.13 4.08
N GLN A 70 -25.84 -13.27 3.14
CA GLN A 70 -24.45 -13.68 3.50
C GLN A 70 -23.78 -12.74 4.53
N TRP A 71 -24.07 -11.44 4.46
CA TRP A 71 -23.43 -10.41 5.29
C TRP A 71 -24.34 -9.79 6.35
N LYS A 72 -25.47 -10.43 6.69
CA LYS A 72 -26.42 -9.89 7.68
C LYS A 72 -26.01 -10.31 9.09
N TRP A 73 -25.69 -9.33 9.94
CA TRP A 73 -25.36 -9.51 11.36
C TRP A 73 -25.88 -8.34 12.20
N PRO A 74 -26.51 -8.54 13.38
CA PRO A 74 -27.00 -9.79 13.98
C PRO A 74 -28.26 -10.33 13.26
N ILE A 75 -28.63 -11.59 13.52
CA ILE A 75 -29.88 -12.21 13.04
C ILE A 75 -31.03 -11.83 13.97
#